data_AF-A0A1X9YCV1-F1
#
_entry.id   AF-A0A1X9YCV1-F1
#
_cell.length_a   1.000
_cell.length_b   1.000
_cell.length_c   1.000
_cell.angle_alpha   90.00
_cell.angle_beta   90.00
_cell.angle_gamma   90.00
#
_symmetry.space_group_name_H-M   'P 1'
#
loop_
_entity.id
_entity.type
_entity.pdbx_description
1 polymer ?
#
loop_
_entity_poly.entity_id
_entity_poly.type
_entity_poly.pdbx_seq_one_letter_code
_entity_poly.pdbx_strand_id
1 'polypeptide(L)'
;MKWIGAVIMALLAYPQPVSAKSCPPEQVERIAALIRDARGDIHLILGTIRGRMGTEQVRCWAATGDRKMMTELGRRLETGDGISRDVERAEDLYKAAATPKNGTIWIYTPGVSGQPGRVISHRIGADEPGLPQAAYARAMMHIEGRAARPSYRKGLKLLQKLAESGYDPARTRYDAIMAGPRT
;
A
#
# COMPACT_ATOMS: atom_id res chain seq x y z
N MET A 1 67.79 -15.33 -4.40
CA MET A 1 67.01 -14.08 -4.50
C MET A 1 65.63 -14.44 -5.03
N LYS A 2 64.57 -14.23 -4.24
CA LYS A 2 63.21 -14.72 -4.49
C LYS A 2 62.52 -13.85 -5.56
N TRP A 3 61.95 -14.46 -6.59
CA TRP A 3 61.02 -13.79 -7.52
C TRP A 3 59.64 -14.44 -7.35
N ILE A 4 58.68 -13.62 -6.93
CA ILE A 4 57.30 -13.99 -6.63
C ILE A 4 56.54 -13.96 -7.96
N GLY A 5 56.02 -15.11 -8.40
CA GLY A 5 55.16 -15.20 -9.57
C GLY A 5 53.84 -14.48 -9.31
N ALA A 6 53.51 -13.52 -10.17
CA ALA A 6 52.27 -12.77 -10.12
C ALA A 6 51.07 -13.68 -10.43
N VAL A 7 50.20 -13.89 -9.44
CA VAL A 7 48.89 -14.52 -9.62
C VAL A 7 47.98 -13.46 -10.24
N ILE A 8 47.71 -13.59 -11.54
CA ILE A 8 46.69 -12.80 -12.23
C ILE A 8 45.34 -13.36 -11.79
N MET A 9 44.74 -12.72 -10.78
CA MET A 9 43.37 -12.99 -10.38
C MET A 9 42.44 -12.45 -11.46
N ALA A 10 42.06 -13.32 -12.40
CA ALA A 10 41.02 -13.04 -13.37
C ALA A 10 39.71 -12.83 -12.61
N LEU A 11 39.35 -11.56 -12.39
CA LEU A 11 38.04 -11.13 -11.95
C LEU A 11 37.03 -11.58 -13.01
N LEU A 12 36.44 -12.75 -12.82
CA LEU A 12 35.21 -13.15 -13.49
C LEU A 12 34.16 -12.11 -13.12
N ALA A 13 33.92 -11.17 -14.04
CA ALA A 13 32.80 -10.26 -13.99
C ALA A 13 31.52 -11.12 -14.12
N TYR A 14 31.03 -11.60 -12.99
CA TYR A 14 29.69 -12.17 -12.91
C TYR A 14 28.72 -11.06 -13.32
N PRO A 15 27.90 -11.26 -14.37
CA PRO A 15 26.84 -10.32 -14.70
C PRO A 15 25.92 -10.26 -13.47
N GLN A 16 25.87 -9.08 -12.85
CA GLN A 16 24.91 -8.82 -11.77
C GLN A 16 23.50 -9.09 -12.33
N PRO A 17 22.63 -9.80 -11.59
CA PRO A 17 21.26 -10.01 -12.03
C PRO A 17 20.62 -8.63 -12.25
N VAL A 18 20.10 -8.42 -13.45
CA VAL A 18 19.46 -7.18 -13.88
C VAL A 18 18.35 -6.85 -12.86
N SER A 19 18.62 -5.87 -12.01
CA SER A 19 17.72 -5.43 -10.95
C SER A 19 16.39 -5.03 -11.56
N ALA A 20 15.30 -5.67 -11.13
CA ALA A 20 13.94 -5.22 -11.42
C ALA A 20 13.83 -3.78 -10.92
N LYS A 21 13.80 -2.82 -11.86
CA LYS A 21 13.69 -1.36 -11.68
C LYS A 21 13.39 -0.96 -10.24
N SER A 22 14.43 -0.73 -9.44
CA SER A 22 14.25 -0.32 -8.05
C SER A 22 13.55 1.03 -8.03
N CYS A 23 12.37 1.10 -7.42
CA CYS A 23 11.67 2.37 -7.27
C CYS A 23 12.54 3.39 -6.53
N PRO A 24 12.47 4.68 -6.89
CA PRO A 24 13.28 5.71 -6.25
C PRO A 24 13.03 5.72 -4.73
N PRO A 25 14.10 5.87 -3.92
CA PRO A 25 14.01 5.79 -2.47
C PRO A 25 13.19 6.95 -1.89
N GLU A 26 12.64 6.73 -0.69
CA GLU A 26 11.96 7.78 0.08
C GLU A 26 12.93 8.95 0.35
N GLN A 27 12.52 10.18 0.04
CA GLN A 27 13.34 11.36 0.25
C GLN A 27 13.24 11.76 1.73
N VAL A 28 14.28 11.42 2.50
CA VAL A 28 14.38 11.75 3.93
C VAL A 28 15.33 12.94 4.08
N GLU A 29 14.79 14.06 4.52
CA GLU A 29 15.58 15.24 4.88
C GLU A 29 15.90 15.19 6.38
N ARG A 30 17.14 15.52 6.73
CA ARG A 30 17.60 15.60 8.12
C ARG A 30 17.64 17.06 8.51
N ILE A 31 16.91 17.41 9.56
CA ILE A 31 16.90 18.76 10.12
C ILE A 31 17.65 18.77 11.44
N ALA A 32 18.46 19.81 11.63
CA ALA A 32 19.08 20.16 12.89
C ALA A 32 18.75 21.62 13.19
N ALA A 33 18.10 21.87 14.31
CA ALA A 33 17.71 23.21 14.74
C ALA A 33 18.20 23.47 16.17
N LEU A 34 18.78 24.64 16.39
CA LEU A 34 19.08 25.14 17.73
C LEU A 34 17.97 26.11 18.13
N ILE A 35 17.27 25.82 19.23
CA ILE A 35 16.20 26.65 19.76
C ILE A 35 16.59 27.12 21.16
N ARG A 36 16.56 28.42 21.40
CA ARG A 36 16.73 28.99 22.74
C ARG A 36 15.37 29.12 23.41
N ASP A 37 15.24 28.61 24.63
CA ASP A 37 14.00 28.76 25.39
C ASP A 37 13.94 30.08 26.19
N ALA A 38 12.83 30.30 26.89
CA ALA A 38 12.60 31.51 27.69
C ALA A 38 13.54 31.66 28.90
N ARG A 39 14.22 30.58 29.31
CA ARG A 39 15.21 30.58 30.40
C ARG A 39 16.64 30.82 29.89
N GLY A 40 16.82 30.84 28.58
CA GLY A 40 18.12 31.03 27.93
C GLY A 40 18.84 29.72 27.61
N ASP A 41 18.24 28.56 27.92
CA ASP A 41 18.82 27.25 27.60
C ASP A 41 18.76 26.99 26.09
N ILE A 42 19.80 26.38 25.53
CA ILE A 42 19.88 26.03 24.11
C ILE A 42 19.52 24.55 23.94
N HIS A 43 18.47 24.30 23.18
CA HIS A 43 17.99 22.97 22.81
C HIS A 43 18.42 22.63 21.39
N LEU A 44 19.07 21.48 21.18
CA LEU A 44 19.33 20.92 19.86
C LEU A 44 18.20 19.95 19.49
N ILE A 45 17.42 20.32 18.47
CA ILE A 45 16.42 19.45 17.86
C ILE A 45 17.05 18.77 16.66
N LEU A 46 17.17 17.44 16.73
CA LEU A 46 17.50 16.59 15.60
C LEU A 46 16.24 15.89 15.12
N GLY A 47 15.92 16.04 13.85
CA GLY A 47 14.73 15.45 13.25
C GLY A 47 15.02 14.84 11.89
N THR A 48 14.26 13.81 11.55
CA THR A 48 14.13 13.36 10.16
C THR A 48 12.73 13.72 9.69
N ILE A 49 12.65 14.45 8.60
CA ILE A 49 11.41 14.77 7.93
C ILE A 49 11.32 13.94 6.65
N ARG A 50 10.17 13.30 6.46
CA ARG A 50 9.87 12.59 5.22
C ARG A 50 9.26 13.60 4.25
N GLY A 51 9.92 13.80 3.12
CA GLY A 51 9.36 14.61 2.04
C GLY A 51 8.07 13.96 1.51
N ARG A 52 7.18 14.79 0.96
CA ARG A 52 5.99 14.28 0.26
C ARG A 52 6.46 13.53 -0.99
N MET A 53 6.12 12.24 -1.10
CA MET A 53 6.48 11.46 -2.29
C MET A 53 5.88 12.07 -3.56
N GLY A 54 6.72 12.19 -4.59
CA GLY A 54 6.29 12.59 -5.93
C GLY A 54 5.35 11.55 -6.54
N THR A 55 4.50 11.97 -7.49
CA THR A 55 3.51 11.05 -8.08
C THR A 55 4.17 9.87 -8.78
N GLU A 56 5.29 10.07 -9.47
CA GLU A 56 6.01 8.97 -10.13
C GLU A 56 6.55 7.95 -9.12
N GLN A 57 7.00 8.39 -7.95
CA GLN A 57 7.42 7.49 -6.88
C GLN A 57 6.22 6.67 -6.38
N VAL A 58 5.10 7.34 -6.09
CA VAL A 58 3.86 6.68 -5.65
C VAL A 58 3.38 5.67 -6.70
N ARG A 59 3.41 6.02 -7.99
CA ARG A 59 3.05 5.11 -9.10
C ARG A 59 3.96 3.88 -9.13
N CYS A 60 5.26 4.08 -9.00
CA CYS A 60 6.24 3.00 -8.99
C CYS A 60 5.96 2.02 -7.84
N TRP A 61 5.85 2.52 -6.62
CA TRP A 61 5.60 1.67 -5.45
C TRP A 61 4.20 1.05 -5.45
N ALA A 62 3.18 1.76 -5.95
CA ALA A 62 1.86 1.15 -6.14
C ALA A 62 1.92 -0.02 -7.14
N ALA A 63 2.74 0.08 -8.20
CA ALA A 63 2.90 -0.98 -9.19
C ALA A 63 3.62 -2.23 -8.64
N THR A 64 4.43 -2.11 -7.58
CA THR A 64 5.04 -3.27 -6.91
C THR A 64 4.09 -4.02 -5.98
N GLY A 65 2.88 -3.50 -5.77
CA GLY A 65 1.90 -4.10 -4.85
C GLY A 65 1.85 -3.45 -3.48
N ASP A 66 2.58 -2.36 -3.24
CA ASP A 66 2.51 -1.64 -1.96
C ASP A 66 1.10 -1.06 -1.76
N ARG A 67 0.37 -1.62 -0.79
CA ARG A 67 -1.02 -1.25 -0.51
C ARG A 67 -1.17 0.19 -0.03
N LYS A 68 -0.19 0.73 0.69
CA LYS A 68 -0.23 2.13 1.13
C LYS A 68 -0.10 3.05 -0.08
N MET A 69 0.80 2.72 -1.00
CA MET A 69 1.01 3.51 -2.22
C MET A 69 -0.13 3.34 -3.22
N MET A 70 -0.76 2.17 -3.32
CA MET A 70 -2.02 2.00 -4.05
C MET A 70 -3.13 2.91 -3.50
N THR A 71 -3.24 3.00 -2.17
CA THR A 71 -4.25 3.86 -1.52
C THR A 71 -3.96 5.34 -1.75
N GLU A 72 -2.70 5.76 -1.64
CA GLU A 72 -2.29 7.14 -1.91
C GLU A 72 -2.47 7.49 -3.39
N LEU A 73 -2.15 6.58 -4.32
CA LEU A 73 -2.42 6.78 -5.74
C LEU A 73 -3.91 6.91 -6.01
N GLY A 74 -4.74 6.07 -5.39
CA GLY A 74 -6.19 6.14 -5.46
C GLY A 74 -6.71 7.51 -5.00
N ARG A 75 -6.21 8.02 -3.87
CA ARG A 75 -6.56 9.36 -3.36
C ARG A 75 -6.18 10.46 -4.34
N ARG A 76 -5.00 10.40 -4.96
CA ARG A 76 -4.56 11.39 -5.96
C ARG A 76 -5.43 11.35 -7.21
N LEU A 77 -5.77 10.15 -7.70
CA LEU A 77 -6.66 9.98 -8.86
C LEU A 77 -8.09 10.44 -8.53
N GLU A 78 -8.55 10.26 -7.29
CA GLU A 78 -9.88 10.70 -6.87
C GLU A 78 -9.98 12.23 -6.75
N THR A 79 -8.91 12.88 -6.27
CA THR A 79 -8.87 14.34 -6.00
C THR A 79 -8.31 15.16 -7.15
N GLY A 80 -7.56 14.56 -8.09
CA GLY A 80 -6.81 15.27 -9.12
C GLY A 80 -5.49 15.87 -8.63
N ASP A 81 -4.93 15.33 -7.54
CA ASP A 81 -3.77 15.88 -6.84
C ASP A 81 -2.46 15.48 -7.53
N GLY A 82 -1.95 16.39 -8.37
CA GLY A 82 -0.73 16.21 -9.15
C GLY A 82 -0.87 15.27 -10.35
N ILE A 83 -2.09 14.79 -10.65
CA ILE A 83 -2.45 13.95 -11.80
C ILE A 83 -3.90 14.19 -12.22
N SER A 84 -4.24 13.86 -13.46
CA SER A 84 -5.62 13.89 -13.94
C SER A 84 -6.53 13.00 -13.08
N ARG A 85 -7.72 13.52 -12.78
CA ARG A 85 -8.73 12.82 -11.99
C ARG A 85 -9.28 11.61 -12.76
N ASP A 86 -9.33 10.46 -12.08
CA ASP A 86 -9.85 9.18 -12.57
C ASP A 86 -10.43 8.39 -11.40
N VAL A 87 -11.73 8.52 -11.18
CA VAL A 87 -12.41 7.93 -10.02
C VAL A 87 -12.68 6.43 -10.19
N GLU A 88 -12.70 5.91 -11.42
CA GLU A 88 -12.85 4.48 -11.68
C GLU A 88 -11.56 3.75 -11.26
N ARG A 89 -10.42 4.25 -11.73
CA ARG A 89 -9.12 3.71 -11.36
C ARG A 89 -8.82 3.88 -9.87
N ALA A 90 -9.31 4.96 -9.24
CA ALA A 90 -9.23 5.13 -7.79
C ALA A 90 -10.00 4.02 -7.05
N GLU A 91 -11.24 3.71 -7.45
CA GLU A 91 -12.02 2.61 -6.83
C GLU A 91 -11.29 1.27 -6.95
N ASP A 92 -10.71 0.99 -8.13
CA ASP A 92 -9.98 -0.26 -8.38
C ASP A 92 -8.74 -0.39 -7.51
N LEU A 93 -7.97 0.69 -7.35
CA LEU A 93 -6.81 0.71 -6.46
C LEU A 93 -7.21 0.53 -5.00
N TYR A 94 -8.26 1.20 -4.54
CA TYR A 94 -8.77 1.00 -3.18
C TYR A 94 -9.25 -0.43 -2.96
N LYS A 95 -9.94 -1.01 -3.94
CA LYS A 95 -10.40 -2.41 -3.89
C LYS A 95 -9.20 -3.37 -3.82
N ALA A 96 -8.19 -3.17 -4.66
CA ALA A 96 -6.98 -4.00 -4.66
C ALA A 96 -6.23 -3.91 -3.31
N ALA A 97 -6.03 -2.70 -2.80
CA ALA A 97 -5.36 -2.48 -1.52
C ALA A 97 -6.16 -3.03 -0.32
N ALA A 98 -7.49 -2.99 -0.38
CA ALA A 98 -8.39 -3.53 0.65
C ALA A 98 -8.54 -5.05 0.62
N THR A 99 -8.15 -5.72 -0.48
CA THR A 99 -8.37 -7.16 -0.63
C THR A 99 -7.24 -7.95 0.04
N PRO A 100 -7.55 -8.87 0.99
CA PRO A 100 -6.54 -9.75 1.56
C PRO A 100 -5.95 -10.67 0.50
N LYS A 101 -4.67 -10.97 0.62
CA LYS A 101 -3.99 -11.96 -0.22
C LYS A 101 -3.80 -13.21 0.61
N ASN A 102 -4.27 -14.33 0.09
CA ASN A 102 -4.01 -15.62 0.70
C ASN A 102 -2.69 -16.15 0.17
N GLY A 103 -1.79 -16.52 1.07
CA GLY A 103 -0.53 -17.17 0.75
C GLY A 103 -0.71 -18.64 0.33
N THR A 104 -1.95 -19.13 0.25
CA THR A 104 -2.29 -20.48 -0.19
C THR A 104 -3.04 -20.43 -1.52
N ILE A 105 -2.52 -21.16 -2.51
CA ILE A 105 -3.22 -21.42 -3.77
C ILE A 105 -3.82 -22.82 -3.76
N TRP A 106 -4.89 -23.01 -4.53
CA TRP A 106 -5.53 -24.29 -4.74
C TRP A 106 -5.34 -24.71 -6.18
N ILE A 107 -4.68 -25.85 -6.39
CA ILE A 107 -4.38 -26.39 -7.71
C ILE A 107 -5.30 -27.59 -7.94
N TYR A 108 -6.14 -27.50 -8.96
CA TYR A 108 -6.91 -28.65 -9.43
C TYR A 108 -6.04 -29.50 -10.35
N THR A 109 -5.94 -30.80 -10.03
CA THR A 109 -5.31 -31.80 -10.88
C THR A 109 -6.42 -32.70 -11.45
N PRO A 110 -6.64 -32.71 -12.76
CA PRO A 110 -7.64 -33.57 -13.38
C PRO A 110 -7.27 -35.04 -13.18
N GLY A 111 -8.29 -35.89 -13.05
CA GLY A 111 -8.11 -37.33 -12.96
C GLY A 111 -7.71 -37.93 -14.31
N VAL A 112 -6.92 -39.00 -14.28
CA VAL A 112 -6.47 -39.73 -15.49
C VAL A 112 -6.77 -41.21 -15.31
N SER A 113 -7.15 -41.89 -16.38
CA SER A 113 -7.43 -43.35 -16.40
C SER A 113 -8.52 -43.78 -15.41
N GLY A 114 -9.63 -43.05 -15.36
CA GLY A 114 -10.79 -43.39 -14.51
C GLY A 114 -10.64 -43.02 -13.02
N GLN A 115 -9.51 -42.42 -12.63
CA GLN A 115 -9.33 -41.88 -11.28
C GLN A 115 -10.01 -40.51 -11.14
N PRO A 116 -10.54 -40.15 -9.96
CA PRO A 116 -11.13 -38.83 -9.72
C PRO A 116 -10.05 -37.74 -9.68
N GLY A 117 -10.40 -36.54 -10.14
CA GLY A 117 -9.55 -35.35 -9.97
C GLY A 117 -9.42 -34.94 -8.51
N ARG A 118 -8.37 -34.19 -8.19
CA ARG A 118 -8.06 -33.75 -6.81
C ARG A 118 -7.75 -32.27 -6.77
N VAL A 119 -8.07 -31.62 -5.66
CA VAL A 119 -7.64 -30.26 -5.36
C VAL A 119 -6.57 -30.33 -4.27
N ILE A 120 -5.41 -29.72 -4.52
CA ILE A 120 -4.29 -29.71 -3.58
C ILE A 120 -4.00 -28.25 -3.22
N SER A 121 -3.84 -27.95 -1.93
CA SER A 121 -3.35 -26.64 -1.48
C SER A 121 -1.83 -26.58 -1.53
N HIS A 122 -1.31 -25.43 -1.96
CA HIS A 122 0.13 -25.14 -1.90
C HIS A 122 0.37 -23.77 -1.28
N ARG A 123 1.27 -23.71 -0.29
CA ARG A 123 1.66 -22.46 0.37
C ARG A 123 2.76 -21.78 -0.46
N ILE A 124 2.44 -20.61 -1.02
CA ILE A 124 3.34 -19.79 -1.82
C ILE A 124 3.82 -18.52 -1.10
N GLY A 125 3.25 -18.21 0.07
CA GLY A 125 3.63 -17.04 0.85
C GLY A 125 2.88 -16.93 2.16
N ALA A 126 3.06 -15.80 2.85
CA ALA A 126 2.26 -15.43 4.01
C ALA A 126 0.89 -14.89 3.57
N ASP A 127 -0.12 -15.04 4.44
CA ASP A 127 -1.38 -14.32 4.27
C ASP A 127 -1.14 -12.84 4.62
N GLU A 128 -1.55 -11.95 3.72
CA GLU A 128 -1.40 -10.52 3.93
C GLU A 128 -2.79 -9.88 4.06
N PRO A 129 -3.13 -9.28 5.23
CA PRO A 129 -4.43 -8.66 5.43
C PRO A 129 -4.60 -7.43 4.54
N GLY A 130 -5.81 -7.24 4.02
CA GLY A 130 -6.15 -6.03 3.27
C GLY A 130 -6.01 -4.78 4.13
N LEU A 131 -5.74 -3.63 3.50
CA LEU A 131 -5.54 -2.37 4.20
C LEU A 131 -6.90 -1.73 4.57
N PRO A 132 -7.25 -1.61 5.87
CA PRO A 132 -8.56 -1.07 6.29
C PRO A 132 -8.81 0.36 5.82
N GLN A 133 -7.75 1.18 5.75
CA GLN A 133 -7.79 2.55 5.25
C GLN A 133 -8.29 2.62 3.80
N ALA A 134 -7.87 1.68 2.95
CA ALA A 134 -8.31 1.61 1.55
C ALA A 134 -9.79 1.22 1.45
N ALA A 135 -10.20 0.24 2.26
CA ALA A 135 -11.59 -0.20 2.32
C ALA A 135 -12.51 0.94 2.80
N TYR A 136 -12.04 1.75 3.76
CA TYR A 136 -12.75 2.92 4.26
C TYR A 136 -12.86 4.01 3.18
N ALA A 137 -11.76 4.34 2.49
CA ALA A 137 -11.78 5.31 1.39
C ALA A 137 -12.79 4.90 0.31
N ARG A 138 -12.81 3.61 -0.06
CA ARG A 138 -13.80 3.05 -0.98
C ARG A 138 -15.23 3.08 -0.46
N ALA A 139 -15.44 2.85 0.84
CA ALA A 139 -16.77 2.97 1.44
C ALA A 139 -17.26 4.42 1.34
N MET A 140 -16.41 5.39 1.70
CA MET A 140 -16.74 6.80 1.72
C MET A 140 -16.99 7.36 0.33
N MET A 141 -16.19 7.01 -0.68
CA MET A 141 -16.44 7.47 -2.07
C MET A 141 -17.82 7.03 -2.60
N HIS A 142 -18.34 5.88 -2.14
CA HIS A 142 -19.69 5.44 -2.49
C HIS A 142 -20.80 6.11 -1.68
N ILE A 143 -20.56 6.39 -0.39
CA ILE A 143 -21.50 7.08 0.50
C ILE A 143 -21.66 8.54 0.07
N GLU A 144 -20.57 9.20 -0.27
CA GLU A 144 -20.51 10.63 -0.60
C GLU A 144 -20.80 10.92 -2.08
N GLY A 145 -21.05 9.89 -2.90
CA GLY A 145 -21.37 10.08 -4.31
C GLY A 145 -20.16 10.39 -5.22
N ARG A 146 -18.92 10.21 -4.73
CA ARG A 146 -17.69 10.53 -5.48
C ARG A 146 -17.26 9.45 -6.48
N ALA A 147 -17.73 8.21 -6.32
CA ALA A 147 -17.45 7.11 -7.24
C ALA A 147 -18.07 7.33 -8.63
N ALA A 148 -17.54 6.68 -9.67
CA ALA A 148 -18.13 6.72 -11.01
C ALA A 148 -19.56 6.17 -11.05
N ARG A 149 -19.82 5.12 -10.27
CA ARG A 149 -21.14 4.53 -10.06
C ARG A 149 -21.42 4.46 -8.56
N PRO A 150 -21.91 5.55 -7.94
CA PRO A 150 -22.19 5.58 -6.52
C PRO A 150 -23.24 4.55 -6.11
N SER A 151 -23.07 3.99 -4.91
CA SER A 151 -24.07 3.13 -4.31
C SER A 151 -23.96 3.26 -2.80
N TYR A 152 -24.86 4.07 -2.22
CA TYR A 152 -24.90 4.31 -0.78
C TYR A 152 -24.97 2.99 0.00
N ARG A 153 -25.84 2.06 -0.42
CA ARG A 153 -25.97 0.72 0.17
C ARG A 153 -24.67 -0.07 0.16
N LYS A 154 -23.93 -0.04 -0.96
CA LYS A 154 -22.62 -0.71 -1.09
C LYS A 154 -21.59 -0.09 -0.16
N GLY A 155 -21.52 1.25 -0.13
CA GLY A 155 -20.61 1.98 0.75
C GLY A 155 -20.90 1.72 2.22
N LEU A 156 -22.17 1.79 2.63
CA LEU A 156 -22.59 1.52 4.01
C LEU A 156 -22.29 0.08 4.44
N LYS A 157 -22.52 -0.91 3.57
CA LYS A 157 -22.17 -2.31 3.85
C LYS A 157 -20.66 -2.52 4.04
N LEU A 158 -19.82 -1.82 3.27
CA LEU A 158 -18.37 -1.86 3.46
C LEU A 158 -17.98 -1.20 4.79
N LEU A 159 -18.56 -0.04 5.09
CA LEU A 159 -18.31 0.71 6.32
C LEU A 159 -18.70 -0.11 7.57
N GLN A 160 -19.87 -0.74 7.55
CA GLN A 160 -20.35 -1.63 8.61
C GLN A 160 -19.36 -2.77 8.87
N LYS A 161 -18.93 -3.48 7.82
CA LYS A 161 -17.96 -4.58 7.96
C LYS A 161 -16.64 -4.13 8.59
N LEU A 162 -16.17 -2.92 8.25
CA LEU A 162 -14.95 -2.36 8.84
C LEU A 162 -15.15 -2.01 10.31
N ALA A 163 -16.31 -1.47 10.68
CA ALA A 163 -16.66 -1.22 12.06
C ALA A 163 -16.70 -2.52 12.89
N GLU A 164 -17.32 -3.57 12.34
CA GLU A 164 -17.37 -4.92 12.94
C GLU A 164 -15.98 -5.57 13.07
N SER A 165 -15.06 -5.28 12.15
CA SER A 165 -13.66 -5.73 12.24
C SER A 165 -12.79 -4.91 13.21
N GLY A 166 -13.37 -3.94 13.92
CA GLY A 166 -12.64 -3.11 14.90
C GLY A 166 -11.85 -1.95 14.32
N TYR A 167 -12.15 -1.49 13.09
CA TYR A 167 -11.51 -0.30 12.53
C TYR A 167 -12.21 0.96 13.04
N ASP A 168 -11.61 1.61 14.05
CA ASP A 168 -12.23 2.74 14.77
C ASP A 168 -12.77 3.87 13.88
N PRO A 169 -12.05 4.34 12.84
CA PRO A 169 -12.59 5.40 11.98
C PRO A 169 -13.86 4.97 11.24
N ALA A 170 -14.00 3.70 10.88
CA ALA A 170 -15.23 3.18 10.31
C ALA A 170 -16.35 3.09 11.35
N ARG A 171 -16.04 2.63 12.57
CA ARG A 171 -17.01 2.54 13.67
C ARG A 171 -17.58 3.92 14.00
N THR A 172 -16.73 4.90 14.28
CA THR A 172 -17.16 6.27 14.57
C THR A 172 -18.03 6.83 13.44
N ARG A 173 -17.63 6.61 12.18
CA ARG A 173 -18.39 7.12 11.03
C ARG A 173 -19.72 6.40 10.85
N TYR A 174 -19.74 5.08 11.03
CA TYR A 174 -20.95 4.27 10.93
C TYR A 174 -21.96 4.66 12.01
N ASP A 175 -21.51 4.77 13.26
CA ASP A 175 -22.35 5.18 14.38
C ASP A 175 -22.93 6.59 14.16
N ALA A 176 -22.13 7.52 13.64
CA ALA A 176 -22.60 8.86 13.28
C ALA A 176 -23.68 8.85 12.18
N ILE A 177 -23.56 7.97 11.18
CA ILE A 177 -24.57 7.82 10.13
C ILE A 177 -25.86 7.21 10.71
N MET A 178 -25.75 6.20 11.59
CA MET A 178 -26.89 5.55 12.22
C MET A 178 -27.62 6.45 13.22
N ALA A 179 -26.88 7.31 13.94
CA ALA A 179 -27.45 8.26 14.88
C ALA A 179 -28.27 9.37 14.19
N GLY A 180 -28.09 9.55 12.87
CA GLY A 180 -28.73 10.62 12.12
C GLY A 180 -28.19 12.01 12.48
N PRO A 181 -28.75 13.07 11.86
CA PRO A 181 -28.37 14.44 12.18
C PRO A 181 -28.78 14.77 13.61
N ARG A 182 -27.81 15.26 14.41
CA ARG A 182 -28.11 15.82 15.73
C ARG A 182 -28.68 17.22 15.51
N THR A 183 -30.00 17.32 15.58
CA THR A 183 -30.74 18.60 15.57
C THR A 183 -30.56 19.34 16.88
#